data_AF-A0A1G6KT87-F1
#
_entry.id   AF-A0A1G6KT87-F1
#
_cell.length_a   1.000
_cell.length_b   1.000
_cell.length_c   1.000
_cell.angle_alpha   90.00
_cell.angle_beta   90.00
_cell.angle_gamma   90.00
#
_symmetry.space_group_name_H-M   'P 1'
#
loop_
_entity.id
_entity.type
_entity.pdbx_description
1 polymer ?
#
loop_
_entity_poly.entity_id
_entity_poly.type
_entity_poly.pdbx_seq_one_letter_code
_entity_poly.pdbx_strand_id
1 'polypeptide(L)'
;MKFTETNLENKELPFSIVHYAAETLGFVHAEQWDYERVMFDYKIVHHDGTFYLRIPAYAVKGDMPHPSTTVKLMTPILGKYYYPHGVEYGEETFPQAVLDKCRTKLTSLTKTIEQELQEL
;
A
#
# COMPACT_ATOMS: atom_id res chain seq x y z
N MET A 1 -2.88 4.25 -11.58
CA MET A 1 -1.42 4.31 -11.88
C MET A 1 -0.63 3.29 -11.05
N LYS A 2 0.45 2.69 -11.59
CA LYS A 2 1.34 1.74 -10.86
C LYS A 2 2.70 2.37 -10.54
N PHE A 3 3.33 1.96 -9.44
CA PHE A 3 4.69 2.35 -9.06
C PHE A 3 5.59 1.11 -9.10
N THR A 4 6.48 1.01 -10.09
CA THR A 4 7.36 -0.16 -10.31
C THR A 4 8.78 0.06 -9.81
N GLU A 5 9.10 1.27 -9.36
CA GLU A 5 10.43 1.67 -8.90
C GLU A 5 10.79 1.18 -7.49
N THR A 6 9.82 0.61 -6.75
CA THR A 6 9.99 0.28 -5.32
C THR A 6 10.62 -1.10 -5.09
N ASN A 7 10.57 -2.01 -6.06
CA ASN A 7 11.00 -3.40 -5.95
C ASN A 7 10.39 -4.17 -4.74
N LEU A 8 9.24 -3.72 -4.23
CA LEU A 8 8.54 -4.38 -3.12
C LEU A 8 8.01 -5.76 -3.52
N GLU A 9 7.66 -5.94 -4.79
CA GLU A 9 7.03 -7.14 -5.35
C GLU A 9 7.89 -8.42 -5.31
N ASN A 10 9.19 -8.28 -5.05
CA ASN A 10 10.14 -9.39 -5.05
C ASN A 10 10.47 -9.91 -3.65
N LYS A 11 9.88 -9.33 -2.59
CA LYS A 11 10.20 -9.67 -1.20
C LYS A 11 9.05 -10.45 -0.55
N GLU A 12 9.38 -11.60 0.02
CA GLU A 12 8.53 -12.31 0.99
C GLU A 12 8.93 -11.85 2.39
N LEU A 13 7.97 -11.35 3.16
CA LEU A 13 8.20 -10.65 4.42
C LEU A 13 7.21 -11.14 5.49
N PRO A 14 7.60 -11.15 6.78
CA PRO A 14 6.64 -11.34 7.87
C PRO A 14 5.56 -10.27 7.84
N PHE A 15 4.28 -10.69 7.95
CA PHE A 15 3.14 -9.79 7.96
C PHE A 15 3.26 -8.74 9.08
N SER A 16 3.72 -9.14 10.27
CA SER A 16 3.92 -8.23 11.40
C SER A 16 4.78 -7.01 11.06
N ILE A 17 5.89 -7.21 10.34
CA ILE A 17 6.82 -6.14 9.95
C ILE A 17 6.14 -5.20 8.96
N VAL A 18 5.50 -5.75 7.93
CA VAL A 18 4.83 -4.97 6.89
C VAL A 18 3.69 -4.16 7.51
N HIS A 19 2.89 -4.80 8.36
CA HIS A 19 1.76 -4.18 9.04
C HIS A 19 2.22 -3.03 9.93
N TYR A 20 3.21 -3.26 10.79
CA TYR A 20 3.78 -2.23 11.66
C TYR A 20 4.31 -1.05 10.85
N ALA A 21 5.16 -1.30 9.84
CA ALA A 21 5.74 -0.25 9.01
C ALA A 21 4.66 0.56 8.27
N ALA A 22 3.61 -0.10 7.78
CA ALA A 22 2.49 0.54 7.11
C ALA A 22 1.70 1.44 8.07
N GLU A 23 1.31 0.93 9.25
CA GLU A 23 0.57 1.68 10.26
C GLU A 23 1.34 2.90 10.76
N THR A 24 2.65 2.75 11.06
CA THR A 24 3.51 3.87 11.49
C THR A 24 3.56 4.99 10.46
N LEU A 25 3.41 4.66 9.17
CA LEU A 25 3.39 5.65 8.08
C LEU A 25 1.99 6.16 7.75
N GLY A 26 0.97 5.74 8.50
CA GLY A 26 -0.42 6.18 8.38
C GLY A 26 -1.20 5.48 7.27
N PHE A 27 -0.71 4.35 6.76
CA PHE A 27 -1.54 3.45 5.97
C PHE A 27 -2.53 2.75 6.90
N VAL A 28 -3.71 2.45 6.35
CA VAL A 28 -4.77 1.76 7.07
C VAL A 28 -5.03 0.42 6.40
N HIS A 29 -5.05 -0.64 7.19
CA HIS A 29 -5.61 -1.93 6.82
C HIS A 29 -6.91 -2.12 7.58
N ALA A 30 -8.03 -1.78 6.96
CA ALA A 30 -9.35 -1.89 7.58
C ALA A 30 -10.36 -2.46 6.59
N GLU A 31 -11.37 -3.16 7.12
CA GLU A 31 -12.57 -3.59 6.41
C GLU A 31 -12.33 -4.60 5.26
N GLN A 32 -11.35 -5.49 5.42
CA GLN A 32 -11.10 -6.60 4.48
C GLN A 32 -11.23 -7.95 5.17
N TRP A 33 -12.15 -8.77 4.66
CA TRP A 33 -12.36 -10.17 5.08
C TRP A 33 -11.80 -11.11 4.01
N ASP A 34 -10.52 -10.96 3.69
CA ASP A 34 -9.83 -11.83 2.72
C ASP A 34 -8.71 -12.58 3.43
N TYR A 35 -8.79 -13.92 3.45
CA TYR A 35 -7.81 -14.78 4.11
C TYR A 35 -6.50 -14.88 3.32
N GLU A 36 -6.52 -14.54 2.03
CA GLU A 36 -5.37 -14.62 1.14
C GLU A 36 -4.75 -13.26 0.86
N ARG A 37 -5.51 -12.16 1.01
CA ARG A 37 -5.09 -10.82 0.58
C ARG A 37 -5.18 -9.78 1.67
N VAL A 38 -4.22 -8.88 1.62
CA VAL A 38 -4.20 -7.67 2.43
C VAL A 38 -3.98 -6.47 1.53
N MET A 39 -4.68 -5.39 1.81
CA MET A 39 -4.38 -4.08 1.26
C MET A 39 -4.16 -3.07 2.37
N PHE A 40 -3.10 -2.28 2.19
CA PHE A 40 -2.79 -1.11 2.99
C PHE A 40 -3.08 0.14 2.17
N ASP A 41 -4.01 0.97 2.65
CA ASP A 41 -4.47 2.16 1.94
C ASP A 41 -4.02 3.44 2.65
N TYR A 42 -3.45 4.37 1.89
CA TYR A 42 -3.14 5.73 2.34
C TYR A 42 -3.99 6.74 1.58
N LYS A 43 -4.87 7.42 2.30
CA LYS A 43 -5.77 8.45 1.74
C LYS A 43 -5.02 9.77 1.52
N ILE A 44 -5.18 10.33 0.32
CA ILE A 44 -4.63 11.62 -0.06
C ILE A 44 -5.79 12.52 -0.48
N VAL A 45 -6.03 13.59 0.29
CA VAL A 45 -6.96 14.65 -0.09
C VAL A 45 -6.19 15.75 -0.81
N HIS A 46 -6.60 16.06 -2.03
CA HIS A 46 -6.03 17.09 -2.88
C HIS A 46 -7.16 17.95 -3.46
N HIS A 47 -6.87 19.14 -3.97
CA HIS A 47 -7.91 20.00 -4.55
C HIS A 47 -8.61 19.34 -5.76
N ASP A 48 -7.90 18.48 -6.49
CA ASP A 48 -8.42 17.72 -7.64
C ASP A 48 -9.20 16.44 -7.27
N GLY A 49 -9.32 16.14 -5.97
CA GLY A 49 -10.10 15.02 -5.47
C GLY A 49 -9.41 14.20 -4.38
N THR A 50 -10.03 13.06 -4.07
CA THR A 50 -9.47 12.08 -3.13
C THR A 50 -8.79 10.96 -3.89
N PHE A 51 -7.60 10.60 -3.46
CA PHE A 51 -6.80 9.53 -4.03
C PHE A 51 -6.44 8.52 -2.95
N TYR A 52 -6.21 7.28 -3.35
CA TYR A 52 -5.78 6.20 -2.46
C TYR A 52 -4.53 5.56 -3.05
N LEU A 53 -3.42 5.67 -2.32
CA LEU A 53 -2.24 4.85 -2.55
C LEU A 53 -2.46 3.52 -1.84
N ARG A 54 -2.49 2.44 -2.60
CA ARG A 54 -2.73 1.09 -2.09
C ARG A 54 -1.52 0.20 -2.29
N ILE A 55 -1.24 -0.63 -1.30
CA ILE A 55 -0.16 -1.60 -1.33
C ILE A 55 -0.77 -2.97 -1.08
N PRO A 56 -1.01 -3.75 -2.16
CA PRO A 56 -1.54 -5.10 -2.02
C PRO A 56 -0.44 -6.05 -1.55
N ALA A 57 -0.85 -7.07 -0.80
CA ALA A 57 -0.03 -8.19 -0.40
C ALA A 57 -0.87 -9.47 -0.41
N TYR A 58 -0.23 -10.62 -0.60
CA TYR A 58 -0.88 -11.92 -0.49
C TYR A 58 -0.12 -12.84 0.45
N ALA A 59 -0.85 -13.67 1.19
CA ALA A 59 -0.27 -14.72 2.01
C ALA A 59 0.40 -15.78 1.12
N VAL A 60 1.65 -16.11 1.44
CA VAL A 60 2.42 -17.18 0.79
C VAL A 60 2.54 -18.39 1.72
N LYS A 61 2.64 -18.16 3.04
CA LYS A 61 2.73 -19.21 4.06
C LYS A 61 2.03 -18.77 5.34
N GLY A 62 1.13 -19.60 5.83
CA GLY A 62 0.26 -19.29 6.97
C GLY A 62 -1.04 -18.60 6.54
N ASP A 63 -1.88 -18.28 7.52
CA ASP A 63 -3.21 -17.69 7.31
C ASP A 63 -3.25 -16.24 7.80
N MET A 64 -3.88 -15.34 7.06
CA MET A 64 -4.10 -13.98 7.54
C MET A 64 -5.17 -13.95 8.65
N PRO A 65 -5.06 -13.06 9.66
CA PRO A 65 -4.03 -12.04 9.88
C PRO A 65 -2.98 -12.45 10.92
N HIS A 66 -2.51 -13.72 10.92
CA HIS A 66 -1.52 -14.13 11.91
C HIS A 66 -0.18 -13.38 11.74
N PRO A 67 0.45 -12.91 12.85
CA PRO A 67 1.69 -12.13 12.78
C PRO A 67 2.85 -12.84 12.07
N SER A 68 2.90 -14.18 12.20
CA SER A 68 3.94 -15.03 11.60
C SER A 68 3.67 -15.40 10.15
N THR A 69 2.55 -14.98 9.57
CA THR A 69 2.22 -15.25 8.18
C THR A 69 3.23 -14.54 7.28
N THR A 70 3.80 -15.28 6.34
CA THR A 70 4.69 -14.70 5.33
C THR A 70 3.82 -14.17 4.20
N VAL A 71 3.95 -12.88 3.92
CA VAL A 71 3.25 -12.20 2.83
C VAL A 71 4.21 -11.79 1.75
N LYS A 72 3.73 -11.73 0.51
CA LYS A 72 4.45 -11.14 -0.60
C LYS A 72 3.73 -9.87 -1.03
N LEU A 73 4.46 -8.77 -0.98
CA LEU A 73 3.97 -7.47 -1.45
C LEU A 73 3.80 -7.51 -2.97
N MET A 74 2.94 -6.64 -3.48
CA MET A 74 2.70 -6.43 -4.90
C MET A 74 3.05 -5.00 -5.28
N THR A 75 3.13 -4.75 -6.59
CA THR A 75 3.32 -3.40 -7.14
C THR A 75 2.27 -2.44 -6.57
N PRO A 76 2.69 -1.37 -5.88
CA PRO A 76 1.77 -0.36 -5.37
C PRO A 76 0.96 0.32 -6.49
N ILE A 77 -0.28 0.68 -6.17
CA ILE A 77 -1.20 1.32 -7.10
C ILE A 77 -1.77 2.60 -6.49
N LEU A 78 -1.95 3.63 -7.32
CA LEU A 78 -2.70 4.83 -6.99
C LEU A 78 -3.97 4.85 -7.81
N GLY A 79 -5.10 5.03 -7.14
CA GLY A 79 -6.41 5.23 -7.76
C GLY A 79 -7.06 6.52 -7.29
N LYS A 80 -7.82 7.17 -8.17
CA LYS A 80 -8.68 8.30 -7.82
C LYS A 80 -10.05 7.79 -7.40
N TYR A 81 -10.63 8.42 -6.37
CA TYR A 81 -11.96 8.08 -5.88
C TYR A 81 -13.02 8.97 -6.55
N TYR A 82 -13.91 8.36 -7.32
CA TYR A 82 -14.97 9.03 -8.07
C TYR A 82 -16.31 8.93 -7.33
N TYR A 83 -16.46 9.63 -6.22
CA TYR A 83 -17.75 9.70 -5.52
C TYR A 83 -18.78 10.52 -6.33
N PRO A 84 -20.09 10.17 -6.31
CA PRO A 84 -20.74 9.09 -5.55
C PRO A 84 -20.80 7.73 -6.24
N HIS A 85 -20.64 7.67 -7.56
CA HIS A 85 -21.07 6.52 -8.36
C HIS A 85 -19.90 5.74 -9.00
N GLY A 86 -18.65 6.17 -8.81
CA GLY A 86 -17.47 5.52 -9.37
C GLY A 86 -17.30 5.72 -10.88
N VAL A 87 -18.00 6.69 -11.48
CA VAL A 87 -17.96 6.89 -12.95
C VAL A 87 -16.91 7.92 -13.29
N GLU A 88 -16.02 7.54 -14.20
CA GLU A 88 -14.98 8.37 -14.77
C GLU A 88 -15.55 9.10 -16.00
N TYR A 89 -15.62 10.42 -15.95
CA TYR A 89 -16.14 11.25 -17.05
C TYR A 89 -15.08 11.66 -18.07
N GLY A 90 -13.82 11.24 -17.88
CA GLY A 90 -12.67 11.58 -18.73
C GLY A 90 -11.42 10.80 -18.33
N GLU A 91 -10.28 11.13 -18.95
CA GLU A 91 -9.01 10.47 -18.63
C GLU A 91 -8.59 10.72 -17.17
N GLU A 92 -8.21 9.64 -16.48
CA GLU A 92 -7.69 9.71 -15.12
C GLU A 92 -6.30 10.36 -15.14
N THR A 93 -6.22 11.56 -14.58
CA THR A 93 -4.95 12.28 -14.39
C THR A 93 -4.57 12.33 -12.91
N PHE A 94 -3.28 12.22 -12.65
CA PHE A 94 -2.71 12.24 -11.31
C PHE A 94 -1.82 13.48 -11.14
N PRO A 95 -2.16 14.41 -10.23
CA PRO A 95 -1.36 15.61 -10.02
C PRO A 95 0.05 15.28 -9.55
N GLN A 96 1.06 16.03 -10.01
CA GLN A 96 2.46 15.77 -9.67
C GLN A 96 2.70 15.77 -8.15
N ALA A 97 2.05 16.68 -7.41
CA ALA A 97 2.12 16.73 -5.96
C ALA A 97 1.61 15.43 -5.28
N VAL A 98 0.60 14.77 -5.85
CA VAL A 98 0.09 13.48 -5.37
C VAL A 98 1.11 12.38 -5.66
N LEU A 99 1.70 12.38 -6.86
CA LEU A 99 2.72 11.41 -7.27
C LEU A 99 3.98 11.50 -6.38
N ASP A 100 4.47 12.71 -6.13
CA ASP A 100 5.64 12.93 -5.29
C ASP A 100 5.39 12.52 -3.84
N LYS A 101 4.18 12.77 -3.34
CA LYS A 101 3.75 12.29 -2.02
C LYS A 101 3.72 10.76 -1.97
N CYS A 102 3.22 10.10 -3.01
CA CYS A 102 3.21 8.64 -3.10
C CYS A 102 4.63 8.08 -3.10
N ARG A 103 5.53 8.59 -3.95
CA ARG A 103 6.93 8.19 -3.99
C ARG A 103 7.62 8.36 -2.63
N THR A 104 7.40 9.50 -1.98
CA THR A 104 7.93 9.76 -0.64
C THR A 104 7.46 8.70 0.37
N LYS A 105 6.15 8.39 0.38
CA LYS A 105 5.58 7.38 1.27
C LYS A 105 6.12 5.98 0.99
N LEU A 106 6.27 5.61 -0.27
CA LEU A 106 6.81 4.30 -0.67
C LEU A 106 8.30 4.15 -0.31
N THR A 107 9.09 5.21 -0.47
CA THR A 107 10.49 5.23 -0.03
C THR A 107 10.58 5.10 1.49
N SER A 108 9.76 5.83 2.25
CA SER A 108 9.70 5.68 3.71
C SER A 108 9.32 4.27 4.13
N LEU A 109 8.31 3.68 3.48
CA LEU A 109 7.88 2.32 3.80
C LEU A 109 8.98 1.29 3.56
N THR A 110 9.64 1.36 2.41
CA THR A 110 10.74 0.44 2.08
C THR A 110 11.86 0.54 3.10
N LYS A 111 12.21 1.77 3.49
CA LYS A 111 13.24 2.02 4.51
C LYS A 111 12.83 1.47 5.89
N THR A 112 11.60 1.73 6.33
CA THR A 112 11.12 1.24 7.64
C THR A 112 11.10 -0.28 7.67
N ILE A 113 10.62 -0.95 6.62
CA ILE A 113 10.67 -2.41 6.52
C ILE A 113 12.11 -2.93 6.62
N GLU A 114 13.05 -2.30 5.92
CA GLU A 114 14.47 -2.70 5.96
C GLU A 114 15.11 -2.50 7.34
N GLN A 115 14.70 -1.47 8.09
CA GLN A 115 15.16 -1.24 9.46
C GLN A 115 14.64 -2.33 10.40
N GLU A 116 13.33 -2.61 10.38
CA GLU A 116 12.71 -3.65 11.22
C GLU A 116 13.29 -5.04 10.94
N LEU A 117 13.67 -5.33 9.69
CA LEU A 117 14.34 -6.59 9.32
C LEU A 117 15.76 -6.71 9.89
N GLN A 118 16.46 -5.60 10.13
CA GLN A 118 17.82 -5.60 10.69
C GLN A 118 17.84 -5.74 12.22
N GLU A 119 16.72 -5.46 12.88
CA GLU A 119 16.57 -5.54 14.33
C GLU A 119 16.15 -6.94 14.83
N LEU A 120 15.87 -7.86 13.91
CA LEU A 120 15.59 -9.29 14.15
C LEU A 120 16.87 -10.15 14.16
#